data_AF-A0A2Z6MS43-F1
#
_entry.id   AF-A0A2Z6MS43-F1
#
_cell.length_a   1.000
_cell.length_b   1.000
_cell.length_c   1.000
_cell.angle_alpha   90.00
_cell.angle_beta   90.00
_cell.angle_gamma   90.00
#
_symmetry.space_group_name_H-M   'P 1'
#
loop_
_entity.id
_entity.type
_entity.pdbx_description
1 polymer ?
#
loop_
_entity_poly.entity_id
_entity_poly.type
_entity_poly.pdbx_seq_one_letter_code
_entity_poly.pdbx_strand_id
1 'polypeptide(L)'
;MTASHVHCRFGGGQMNTKTTTVRVENDLKVDTILSLHCRSSGNDLGEKTLHSGHWVEWSFHANSSGTTRYSCVLKWNNLQKDVIIYDATKDAATCTSKCWRGISADGVLSSAKVVAADELMVMLVDVRPCPCIDN
;
A
#
# COMPACT_ATOMS: atom_id res chain seq x y z
N MET A 1 -12.12 23.04 -52.36
CA MET A 1 -11.12 22.61 -51.35
C MET A 1 -11.62 23.09 -49.99
N THR A 2 -12.42 22.29 -49.30
CA THR A 2 -12.95 22.63 -47.97
C THR A 2 -12.30 21.70 -46.96
N ALA A 3 -11.32 22.21 -46.22
CA ALA A 3 -10.76 21.50 -45.07
C ALA A 3 -11.80 21.53 -43.95
N SER A 4 -12.49 20.42 -43.74
CA SER A 4 -13.30 20.22 -42.53
C SER A 4 -12.35 20.10 -41.35
N HIS A 5 -12.33 21.12 -40.49
CA HIS A 5 -11.60 21.08 -39.23
C HIS A 5 -12.35 20.13 -38.29
N VAL A 6 -11.82 18.92 -38.10
CA VAL A 6 -12.30 17.99 -37.08
C VAL A 6 -11.83 18.52 -35.73
N HIS A 7 -12.72 19.16 -34.99
CA HIS A 7 -12.47 19.48 -33.59
C HIS A 7 -12.85 18.26 -32.75
N CYS A 8 -11.84 17.52 -32.28
CA CYS A 8 -12.05 16.58 -31.19
C CYS A 8 -12.37 17.39 -29.93
N ARG A 9 -13.59 17.23 -29.41
CA ARG A 9 -13.94 17.68 -28.07
C ARG A 9 -13.04 16.93 -27.09
N PHE A 10 -12.09 17.64 -26.48
CA PHE A 10 -11.49 17.18 -25.23
C PHE A 10 -12.62 17.12 -24.20
N GLY A 11 -13.19 15.94 -24.01
CA GLY A 11 -14.04 15.65 -22.87
C GLY A 11 -13.25 16.01 -21.61
N GLY A 12 -13.89 16.76 -20.70
CA GLY A 12 -13.30 17.09 -19.41
C GLY A 12 -12.82 15.81 -18.74
N GLY A 13 -11.50 15.68 -18.62
CA GLY A 13 -10.87 14.53 -17.99
C GLY A 13 -11.37 14.44 -16.56
N GLN A 14 -12.08 13.36 -16.26
CA GLN A 14 -12.43 12.99 -14.90
C GLN A 14 -11.15 13.06 -14.05
N MET A 15 -11.15 13.88 -13.00
CA MET A 15 -10.15 13.77 -11.94
C MET A 15 -10.37 12.41 -11.27
N ASN A 16 -9.72 11.38 -11.81
CA ASN A 16 -9.67 10.06 -11.20
C ASN A 16 -8.85 10.20 -9.92
N THR A 17 -9.50 10.55 -8.81
CA THR A 17 -8.85 10.58 -7.49
C THR A 17 -8.42 9.16 -7.15
N LYS A 18 -7.17 8.84 -7.49
CA LYS A 18 -6.56 7.53 -7.29
C LYS A 18 -6.54 7.22 -5.80
N THR A 19 -7.35 6.26 -5.38
CA THR A 19 -7.35 5.81 -3.98
C THR A 19 -6.12 4.93 -3.75
N THR A 20 -5.30 5.32 -2.79
CA THR A 20 -4.14 4.56 -2.33
C THR A 20 -4.47 3.97 -0.98
N THR A 21 -4.22 2.67 -0.81
CA THR A 21 -4.35 1.96 0.46
C THR A 21 -2.97 1.55 0.95
N VAL A 22 -2.61 1.95 2.16
CA VAL A 22 -1.38 1.53 2.82
C VAL A 22 -1.73 0.48 3.86
N ARG A 23 -0.99 -0.63 3.86
CA ARG A 23 -1.07 -1.68 4.88
C ARG A 23 0.28 -1.79 5.57
N VAL A 24 0.26 -1.87 6.89
CA VAL A 24 1.44 -2.13 7.73
C VAL A 24 1.20 -3.41 8.51
N GLU A 25 2.08 -4.36 8.35
CA GLU A 25 2.04 -5.68 8.98
C GLU A 25 3.23 -5.84 9.94
N ASN A 26 2.98 -6.52 11.05
CA ASN A 26 4.00 -6.84 12.05
C ASN A 26 4.70 -8.16 11.71
N ASP A 27 5.80 -8.07 10.96
CA ASP A 27 6.68 -9.18 10.58
C ASP A 27 7.85 -9.38 11.58
N LEU A 28 7.70 -8.86 12.79
CA LEU A 28 8.64 -9.15 13.88
C LEU A 28 8.46 -10.60 14.34
N LYS A 29 9.45 -11.10 15.07
CA LYS A 29 9.42 -12.45 15.67
C LYS A 29 8.08 -12.70 16.40
N VAL A 30 7.68 -13.96 16.43
CA VAL A 30 6.53 -14.45 17.20
C VAL A 30 6.47 -13.81 18.59
N ASP A 31 5.25 -13.47 19.00
CA ASP A 31 4.92 -12.81 20.27
C ASP A 31 5.50 -11.39 20.47
N THR A 32 6.06 -10.78 19.43
CA THR A 32 6.46 -9.36 19.51
C THR A 32 5.26 -8.45 19.23
N ILE A 33 4.93 -7.59 20.19
CA ILE A 33 3.90 -6.57 20.05
C ILE A 33 4.50 -5.30 19.45
N LEU A 34 3.94 -4.86 18.32
CA LEU A 34 4.28 -3.60 17.66
C LEU A 34 3.23 -2.55 18.00
N SER A 35 3.63 -1.46 18.65
CA SER A 35 2.83 -0.23 18.68
C SER A 35 3.26 0.67 17.52
N LEU A 36 2.30 1.19 16.77
CA LEU A 36 2.55 2.19 15.73
C LEU A 36 1.62 3.38 15.86
N HIS A 37 2.18 4.57 15.68
CA HIS A 37 1.44 5.82 15.57
C HIS A 37 1.81 6.49 14.25
N CYS A 38 0.89 6.49 13.30
CA CYS A 38 1.08 7.06 11.98
C CYS A 38 0.32 8.37 11.80
N ARG A 39 0.94 9.32 11.09
CA ARG A 39 0.36 10.62 10.80
C ARG A 39 0.80 11.15 9.44
N SER A 40 -0.08 11.92 8.82
CA SER A 40 0.18 12.76 7.65
C SER A 40 -0.11 14.22 8.00
N SER A 41 0.22 15.15 7.10
CA SER A 41 -0.08 16.58 7.29
C SER A 41 -1.58 16.77 7.53
N GLY A 42 -1.95 17.12 8.76
CA GLY A 42 -3.34 17.34 9.18
C GLY A 42 -4.20 16.07 9.36
N ASN A 43 -3.64 14.86 9.22
CA ASN A 43 -4.37 13.62 9.43
C ASN A 43 -3.60 12.68 10.36
N ASP A 44 -4.06 12.55 11.61
CA ASP A 44 -3.53 11.62 12.58
C ASP A 44 -4.37 10.34 12.58
N LEU A 45 -3.74 9.17 12.37
CA LEU A 45 -4.41 7.87 12.37
C LEU A 45 -4.53 7.26 13.79
N GLY A 46 -3.88 7.91 14.76
CA GLY A 46 -3.78 7.50 16.14
C GLY A 46 -2.79 6.35 16.36
N GLU A 47 -2.71 5.93 17.61
CA GLU A 47 -1.95 4.74 18.01
C GLU A 47 -2.73 3.46 17.69
N LYS A 48 -2.00 2.42 17.31
CA LYS A 48 -2.49 1.07 17.02
C LYS A 48 -1.49 0.06 17.59
N THR A 49 -1.99 -1.08 18.02
CA THR A 49 -1.17 -2.18 18.56
C THR A 49 -1.43 -3.44 17.76
N LEU A 50 -0.35 -4.06 17.25
CA LEU A 50 -0.39 -5.24 16.40
C LEU A 50 0.37 -6.38 17.06
N HIS A 51 -0.26 -7.55 17.15
CA HIS A 51 0.44 -8.81 17.44
C HIS A 51 1.23 -9.27 16.21
N SER A 52 2.15 -10.22 16.37
CA SER A 52 2.90 -10.79 15.24
C SER A 52 1.93 -11.36 14.18
N GLY A 53 2.16 -11.06 12.91
CA GLY A 53 1.28 -11.42 11.79
C GLY A 53 -0.02 -10.62 11.67
N HIS A 54 -0.27 -9.64 12.54
CA HIS A 54 -1.42 -8.74 12.40
C HIS A 54 -1.04 -7.49 11.59
N TRP A 55 -2.04 -6.89 10.95
CA TRP A 55 -1.88 -5.68 10.16
C TRP A 55 -2.91 -4.60 10.49
N VAL A 56 -2.57 -3.36 10.15
CA VAL A 56 -3.52 -2.24 10.03
C VAL A 56 -3.46 -1.68 8.61
N GLU A 57 -4.58 -1.18 8.13
CA GLU A 57 -4.65 -0.53 6.83
C GLU A 57 -5.51 0.74 6.86
N TRP A 58 -5.17 1.68 5.98
CA TRP A 58 -5.95 2.88 5.75
C TRP A 58 -5.87 3.29 4.28
N SER A 59 -6.93 3.93 3.82
CA SER A 59 -7.04 4.42 2.45
C SER A 59 -7.16 5.93 2.42
N PHE A 60 -6.59 6.55 1.40
CA PHE A 60 -6.70 7.98 1.15
C PHE A 60 -6.72 8.24 -0.36
N HIS A 61 -7.29 9.37 -0.75
CA HIS A 61 -7.19 9.84 -2.12
C HIS A 61 -5.82 10.51 -2.29
N ALA A 62 -5.02 10.00 -3.23
CA ALA A 62 -3.78 10.66 -3.60
C ALA A 62 -4.11 12.06 -4.10
N ASN A 63 -3.58 13.08 -3.43
CA ASN A 63 -3.72 14.44 -3.91
C ASN A 63 -3.03 14.58 -5.27
N SER A 64 -3.63 15.35 -6.19
CA SER A 64 -3.03 15.64 -7.50
C SER A 64 -1.69 16.37 -7.39
N SER A 65 -1.42 17.00 -6.24
CA SER A 65 -0.14 17.62 -5.89
C SER A 65 0.99 16.63 -5.61
N GLY A 66 0.70 15.34 -5.38
CA GLY A 66 1.72 14.31 -5.15
C GLY A 66 2.54 14.50 -3.87
N THR A 67 1.99 15.19 -2.86
CA THR A 67 2.71 15.55 -1.62
C THR A 67 2.32 14.72 -0.42
N THR A 68 1.41 13.74 -0.60
CA THR A 68 0.92 12.92 0.52
C THR A 68 2.07 12.09 1.11
N ARG A 69 2.29 12.22 2.41
CA ARG A 69 3.34 11.51 3.14
C ARG A 69 2.84 11.07 4.50
N TYR A 70 3.09 9.81 4.86
CA TYR A 70 2.79 9.26 6.16
C TYR A 70 4.07 8.91 6.89
N SER A 71 4.27 9.53 8.05
CA SER A 71 5.36 9.23 8.98
C SER A 71 4.80 8.44 10.16
N CYS A 72 5.49 7.39 10.57
CA CYS A 72 5.08 6.54 11.67
C CYS A 72 6.18 6.44 12.73
N VAL A 73 5.77 6.49 13.99
CA VAL A 73 6.60 6.08 15.12
C VAL A 73 6.26 4.63 15.42
N LEU A 74 7.25 3.76 15.34
CA LEU A 74 7.14 2.33 15.62
C LEU A 74 7.82 2.03 16.95
N LYS A 75 7.18 1.23 17.81
CA LYS A 75 7.71 0.85 19.12
C LYS A 75 7.53 -0.64 19.37
N TRP A 76 8.60 -1.32 19.77
CA TRP A 76 8.59 -2.71 20.22
C TRP A 76 9.82 -2.98 21.09
N ASN A 77 9.72 -3.83 22.11
CA ASN A 77 10.88 -4.27 22.93
C ASN A 77 11.81 -3.12 23.40
N ASN A 78 11.25 -2.00 23.85
CA ASN A 78 11.98 -0.77 24.24
C ASN A 78 12.77 -0.07 23.11
N LEU A 79 12.62 -0.52 21.86
CA LEU A 79 13.11 0.17 20.69
C LEU A 79 12.02 1.09 20.14
N GLN A 80 12.44 2.27 19.68
CA GLN A 80 11.62 3.19 18.91
C GLN A 80 12.30 3.49 17.57
N LYS A 81 11.53 3.45 16.48
CA LYS A 81 12.00 3.88 15.15
C LYS A 81 11.00 4.84 14.52
N ASP A 82 11.52 5.92 13.94
CA ASP A 82 10.77 6.87 13.13
C ASP A 82 10.97 6.53 11.66
N VAL A 83 9.88 6.23 10.95
CA VAL A 83 9.92 5.80 9.54
C VAL A 83 8.93 6.57 8.69
N ILE A 84 9.23 6.69 7.40
CA ILE A 84 8.28 7.18 6.40
C ILE A 84 7.68 5.94 5.75
N ILE A 85 6.42 5.65 6.06
CA ILE A 85 5.78 4.41 5.60
C ILE A 85 5.25 4.55 4.17
N TYR A 86 4.90 5.78 3.79
CA TYR A 86 4.46 6.15 2.45
C TYR A 86 4.95 7.56 2.12
N ASP A 87 5.56 7.73 0.95
CA ASP A 87 5.92 9.02 0.37
C ASP A 87 5.47 9.06 -1.10
N ALA A 88 4.47 9.89 -1.41
CA ALA A 88 3.91 9.96 -2.76
C ALA A 88 4.97 10.22 -3.86
N THR A 89 6.06 10.92 -3.55
CA THR A 89 7.13 11.19 -4.52
C THR A 89 7.92 9.94 -4.91
N LYS A 90 7.94 8.92 -4.04
CA LYS A 90 8.68 7.66 -4.22
C LYS A 90 7.76 6.48 -4.54
N ASP A 91 6.59 6.47 -3.90
CA ASP A 91 5.69 5.33 -3.85
C ASP A 91 4.56 5.42 -4.87
N ALA A 92 4.12 6.62 -5.29
CA ALA A 92 2.94 6.73 -6.15
C ALA A 92 3.12 6.08 -7.54
N ALA A 93 4.36 5.98 -8.02
CA ALA A 93 4.72 5.34 -9.27
C ALA A 93 4.86 3.81 -9.15
N THR A 94 5.32 3.31 -8.00
CA THR A 94 5.67 1.89 -7.78
C THR A 94 4.54 1.10 -7.10
N CYS A 95 3.79 1.72 -6.20
CA CYS A 95 2.59 1.14 -5.60
C CYS A 95 1.36 1.95 -6.01
N THR A 96 0.66 1.46 -7.04
CA THR A 96 -0.38 2.23 -7.72
C THR A 96 -1.63 2.42 -6.87
N SER A 97 -2.09 1.38 -6.18
CA SER A 97 -3.31 1.42 -5.36
C SER A 97 -3.18 0.71 -4.00
N LYS A 98 -2.25 -0.24 -3.88
CA LYS A 98 -1.98 -0.99 -2.66
C LYS A 98 -0.49 -0.94 -2.35
N CYS A 99 -0.14 -0.36 -1.21
CA CYS A 99 1.22 -0.18 -0.73
C CYS A 99 1.38 -0.98 0.56
N TRP A 100 1.87 -2.20 0.46
CA TRP A 100 2.05 -3.08 1.61
C TRP A 100 3.47 -2.93 2.19
N ARG A 101 3.55 -2.99 3.51
CA ARG A 101 4.77 -2.77 4.29
C ARG A 101 4.85 -3.80 5.40
N GLY A 102 5.94 -4.54 5.42
CA GLY A 102 6.32 -5.41 6.53
C GLY A 102 7.26 -4.70 7.48
N ILE A 103 6.99 -4.77 8.79
CA ILE A 103 7.91 -4.26 9.81
C ILE A 103 8.74 -5.41 10.35
N SER A 104 10.03 -5.42 10.01
CA SER A 104 11.01 -6.39 10.52
C SER A 104 12.02 -5.71 11.45
N ALA A 105 12.86 -6.52 12.11
CA ALA A 105 13.94 -6.00 12.95
C ALA A 105 14.94 -5.16 12.14
N ASP A 106 15.19 -5.56 10.88
CA ASP A 106 16.14 -4.92 9.97
C ASP A 106 15.60 -3.65 9.32
N GLY A 107 14.27 -3.50 9.20
CA GLY A 107 13.68 -2.27 8.68
C GLY A 107 12.27 -2.44 8.14
N VAL A 108 11.89 -1.50 7.27
CA VAL A 108 10.62 -1.54 6.54
C VAL A 108 10.84 -2.26 5.22
N LEU A 109 10.12 -3.36 5.04
CA LEU A 109 10.12 -4.12 3.79
C LEU A 109 8.96 -3.65 2.94
N SER A 110 9.25 -3.11 1.75
CA SER A 110 8.22 -2.86 0.75
C SER A 110 7.90 -4.17 0.04
N SER A 111 6.67 -4.65 0.20
CA SER A 111 6.21 -5.86 -0.49
C SER A 111 5.92 -5.51 -1.95
N ALA A 112 6.95 -5.27 -2.75
CA ALA A 112 6.89 -5.62 -4.17
C ALA A 112 7.01 -7.17 -4.24
N LYS A 113 5.92 -7.87 -3.88
CA LYS A 113 5.80 -9.34 -3.77
C LYS A 113 6.85 -10.02 -2.85
N VAL A 114 6.45 -10.35 -1.63
CA VAL A 114 6.93 -11.57 -0.95
C VAL A 114 5.74 -12.15 -0.19
N VAL A 115 5.09 -13.16 -0.78
CA VAL A 115 4.23 -14.10 -0.04
C VAL A 115 5.04 -15.40 -0.03
N ALA A 116 5.78 -15.64 1.04
CA ALA A 116 6.37 -16.93 1.45
C ALA A 116 7.06 -16.67 2.81
N ALA A 117 6.85 -17.44 3.88
CA ALA A 117 6.61 -18.88 4.02
C ALA A 117 5.65 -19.15 5.22
N ASP A 118 4.91 -20.26 5.34
CA ASP A 118 5.47 -21.60 5.59
C ASP A 118 4.54 -22.79 5.18
N GLU A 119 5.11 -23.65 4.33
CA GLU A 119 5.00 -25.11 4.11
C GLU A 119 3.65 -25.89 4.13
N LEU A 120 3.32 -26.44 2.96
CA LEU A 120 2.89 -27.82 2.70
C LEU A 120 1.65 -28.39 3.43
N MET A 121 0.47 -28.16 2.84
CA MET A 121 -0.53 -29.23 2.72
C MET A 121 -0.95 -29.39 1.26
N VAL A 122 -0.47 -30.47 0.67
CA VAL A 122 -0.84 -30.95 -0.67
C VAL A 122 -2.34 -31.23 -0.71
N MET A 123 -3.09 -30.56 -1.58
CA MET A 123 -4.17 -31.21 -2.34
C MET A 123 -4.13 -30.74 -3.79
N LEU A 124 -3.68 -31.67 -4.64
CA LEU A 124 -3.83 -31.66 -6.08
C LEU A 124 -5.30 -31.41 -6.47
N VAL A 125 -5.57 -30.41 -7.30
CA VAL A 125 -6.53 -30.53 -8.43
C VAL A 125 -6.35 -29.38 -9.42
N ASP A 126 -5.76 -29.74 -10.55
CA ASP A 126 -6.02 -29.28 -11.92
C ASP A 126 -5.98 -27.78 -12.30
N VAL A 127 -4.96 -27.49 -13.12
CA VAL A 127 -4.95 -26.53 -14.22
C VAL A 127 -6.27 -26.52 -15.00
N ARG A 128 -6.95 -25.37 -15.06
CA ARG A 128 -7.74 -24.99 -16.25
C ARG A 128 -7.64 -23.47 -16.50
N PRO A 129 -7.33 -23.03 -17.74
CA PRO A 129 -7.37 -21.63 -18.12
C PRO A 129 -8.82 -21.13 -18.19
N CYS A 130 -9.07 -19.92 -17.70
CA CYS A 130 -10.34 -19.22 -17.94
C CYS A 130 -10.43 -18.82 -19.43
N PRO A 131 -11.55 -19.07 -20.12
CA PRO A 131 -11.75 -18.59 -21.48
C PRO A 131 -12.03 -17.07 -21.49
N CYS A 132 -11.43 -16.37 -22.45
CA CYS A 132 -11.86 -15.03 -22.84
C CYS A 132 -13.21 -15.16 -23.57
N ILE A 133 -14.23 -14.45 -23.10
CA ILE A 133 -15.45 -14.20 -23.88
C ILE A 133 -15.31 -12.77 -24.43
N ASP A 134 -15.12 -12.68 -25.75
CA ASP A 134 -15.39 -11.46 -26.51
C ASP A 134 -16.90 -11.36 -26.73
N ASN A 135 -17.46 -10.17 -26.52
CA ASN A 135 -18.72 -9.77 -27.11
C ASN A 135 -18.66 -8.33 -27.60
#